data_AF-A0A2M9L166-F1
#
_entry.id   AF-A0A2M9L166-F1
#
_cell.length_a   1.000
_cell.length_b   1.000
_cell.length_c   1.000
_cell.angle_alpha   90.00
_cell.angle_beta   90.00
_cell.angle_gamma   90.00
#
_symmetry.space_group_name_H-M   'P 1'
#
loop_
_entity.id
_entity.type
_entity.pdbx_description
1 polymer ?
#
loop_
_entity_poly.entity_id
_entity_poly.type
_entity_poly.pdbx_seq_one_letter_code
_entity_poly.pdbx_strand_id
1 'polypeptide(L)' 'MPVQGAGPGAALRLRARPARRGHPPVHEGRPLMATVMIFLGIFFATGVYSFWKQDKPKSVILVLAFASAMCLAGGILRY' A
#
# COMPACT_ATOMS: atom_id res chain seq x y z
N MET A 1 34.60 -32.28 50.03
CA MET A 1 35.09 -32.15 48.63
C MET A 1 34.22 -31.10 47.94
N PRO A 2 34.74 -29.95 47.45
CA PRO A 2 33.95 -28.92 46.77
C PRO A 2 34.05 -29.01 45.23
N VAL A 3 33.26 -28.16 44.57
CA VAL A 3 33.25 -27.78 43.14
C VAL A 3 32.17 -28.46 42.28
N GLN A 4 30.92 -28.00 42.44
CA GLN A 4 29.97 -27.90 41.33
C GLN A 4 30.08 -26.49 40.73
N GLY A 5 30.86 -26.38 39.66
CA GLY A 5 30.98 -25.15 38.88
C GLY A 5 29.74 -24.94 38.02
N ALA A 6 28.71 -24.28 38.55
CA ALA A 6 27.70 -23.63 37.71
C ALA A 6 28.33 -22.37 37.11
N GLY A 7 29.04 -22.53 35.99
CA GLY A 7 29.77 -21.45 35.36
C GLY A 7 28.87 -20.27 34.95
N PRO A 8 29.35 -19.03 35.05
CA PRO A 8 28.61 -17.80 34.70
C PRO A 8 28.15 -17.70 33.23
N GLY A 9 28.47 -18.71 32.40
CA GLY A 9 28.06 -18.78 30.99
C GLY A 9 26.59 -19.13 30.77
N ALA A 10 25.92 -19.82 31.70
CA ALA A 10 24.50 -20.17 31.55
C ALA A 10 23.58 -18.93 31.65
N ALA A 11 23.89 -18.03 32.58
CA ALA A 11 23.19 -16.75 32.72
C ALA A 11 23.45 -15.81 31.53
N LEU A 12 24.66 -15.85 30.96
CA LEU A 12 25.01 -15.04 29.79
C LEU A 12 24.30 -15.53 28.51
N ARG A 13 24.09 -16.84 28.35
CA ARG A 13 23.36 -17.42 27.20
C ARG A 13 21.87 -17.08 27.19
N LEU A 14 21.26 -16.81 28.35
CA LEU A 14 19.88 -16.33 28.43
C LEU A 14 19.76 -14.86 27.99
N ARG A 15 20.81 -14.05 28.18
CA ARG A 15 20.87 -12.65 27.73
C ARG A 15 21.17 -12.50 26.23
N ALA A 16 21.68 -13.57 25.60
CA ALA A 16 22.09 -13.58 24.20
C ALA A 16 21.14 -14.40 23.29
N ARG A 17 19.85 -14.46 23.60
CA ARG A 17 18.83 -14.81 22.60
C ARG A 17 18.35 -13.53 21.92
N PRO A 18 18.95 -13.11 20.79
CA PRO A 18 18.32 -12.09 19.97
C PRO A 18 17.01 -12.66 19.44
N ALA A 19 15.99 -11.81 19.44
CA ALA A 19 14.63 -12.12 19.04
C ALA A 19 14.62 -12.94 17.74
N ARG A 20 13.89 -14.06 17.81
CA ARG A 20 13.31 -14.78 16.66
C ARG A 20 12.93 -13.74 15.62
N ARG A 21 13.73 -13.60 14.56
CA ARG A 21 13.45 -12.73 13.42
C ARG A 21 12.09 -13.14 12.90
N GLY A 22 11.07 -12.38 13.26
CA GLY A 22 9.74 -12.50 12.71
C GLY A 22 9.89 -12.40 11.21
N HIS A 23 9.32 -13.39 10.53
CA HIS A 23 9.02 -13.30 9.12
C HIS A 23 8.38 -11.93 8.88
N PRO A 24 8.90 -11.08 7.97
CA PRO A 24 8.22 -9.83 7.65
C PRO A 24 6.83 -10.23 7.15
N PRO A 25 5.74 -9.67 7.71
CA PRO A 25 4.44 -9.95 7.16
C PRO A 25 4.42 -9.29 5.77
N VAL A 26 4.48 -10.13 4.73
CA VAL A 26 4.44 -9.73 3.33
C VAL A 26 3.12 -9.02 2.95
N HIS A 27 2.23 -8.77 3.92
CA HIS A 27 0.87 -8.24 3.79
C HIS A 27 0.58 -7.08 4.77
N GLU A 28 1.60 -6.39 5.29
CA GLU A 28 1.40 -5.19 6.12
C GLU A 28 1.02 -3.98 5.24
N GLY A 29 -0.30 -3.72 5.12
CA GLY A 29 -0.79 -2.33 5.01
C GLY A 29 -1.15 -1.80 3.62
N ARG A 30 -1.91 -2.54 2.82
CA ARG A 30 -2.89 -2.03 1.82
C ARG A 30 -2.51 -0.73 1.05
N PRO A 31 -1.88 -0.83 -0.13
CA PRO A 31 -1.97 0.21 -1.16
C PRO A 31 -3.34 0.23 -1.86
N LEU A 32 -4.37 -0.46 -1.33
CA LEU A 32 -5.70 -0.59 -1.94
C LEU A 32 -6.27 0.77 -2.37
N MET A 33 -6.07 1.82 -1.58
CA MET A 33 -6.62 3.14 -1.88
C MET A 33 -5.92 3.79 -3.07
N ALA A 34 -4.59 3.67 -3.16
CA ALA A 34 -3.82 4.20 -4.29
C ALA A 34 -4.09 3.39 -5.56
N THR A 35 -4.08 2.06 -5.46
CA THR A 35 -4.43 1.16 -6.56
C THR A 35 -5.83 1.44 -7.08
N VAL A 36 -6.84 1.55 -6.20
CA VAL A 36 -8.23 1.87 -6.58
C VAL A 36 -8.32 3.25 -7.23
N MET A 37 -7.63 4.28 -6.71
CA MET A 37 -7.65 5.61 -7.34
C MET A 37 -7.02 5.62 -8.74
N ILE A 38 -5.96 4.85 -8.97
CA ILE A 38 -5.34 4.72 -10.30
C ILE A 38 -6.27 3.99 -11.27
N PHE A 39 -6.84 2.85 -10.86
CA PHE A 39 -7.81 2.12 -11.68
C PHE A 39 -9.04 2.97 -11.99
N LEU A 40 -9.53 3.71 -10.99
CA LEU A 40 -10.69 4.59 -11.13
C LEU A 40 -10.39 5.76 -12.08
N GLY A 41 -9.18 6.34 -12.02
CA GLY A 41 -8.73 7.36 -12.98
C GLY A 41 -8.68 6.85 -14.42
N ILE A 42 -8.12 5.66 -14.66
CA ILE A 42 -8.08 5.05 -16.01
C ILE A 42 -9.48 4.70 -16.49
N PHE A 43 -10.34 4.18 -15.60
CA PHE A 43 -11.74 3.89 -15.90
C PHE A 43 -12.51 5.14 -16.31
N PHE A 44 -12.35 6.25 -15.57
CA PHE A 44 -13.00 7.51 -15.91
C PHE A 44 -12.49 8.09 -17.23
N ALA A 45 -11.19 8.01 -17.53
CA ALA A 45 -10.64 8.38 -18.83
C ALA A 45 -11.26 7.55 -19.98
N THR A 46 -11.51 6.26 -19.75
CA THR A 46 -12.20 5.38 -20.70
C THR A 46 -13.66 5.79 -20.89
N GLY A 47 -14.33 6.20 -19.81
CA GLY A 47 -15.69 6.76 -19.84
C GLY A 47 -15.79 8.07 -20.63
N VAL A 48 -14.80 8.96 -20.50
CA VAL A 48 -14.69 10.21 -21.29
C VAL A 48 -14.62 9.90 -22.79
N TYR A 49 -13.77 8.95 -23.20
CA TYR A 49 -13.67 8.53 -24.60
C TYR A 49 -14.99 7.95 -25.14
N SER A 50 -15.68 7.14 -24.31
CA SER A 50 -16.98 6.56 -24.67
C SER A 50 -18.06 7.63 -24.85
N PHE A 51 -18.12 8.63 -23.97
CA PHE A 51 -19.11 9.71 -24.04
C PHE A 51 -18.84 10.69 -25.17
N TRP A 52 -17.57 10.90 -25.51
CA TRP A 52 -17.18 11.68 -26.67
C TRP A 52 -17.68 11.04 -27.97
N LYS A 53 -17.69 9.71 -28.06
CA LYS A 53 -18.20 8.97 -29.22
C LYS A 53 -19.74 8.88 -29.28
N GLN A 54 -20.42 9.13 -28.17
CA GLN A 54 -21.89 9.06 -28.04
C GLN A 54 -22.56 10.44 -28.12
N ASP A 55 -21.84 11.50 -28.54
CA ASP A 55 -22.31 12.90 -28.58
C ASP A 55 -23.06 13.33 -27.31
N LYS A 56 -22.58 12.86 -26.15
CA LYS A 56 -23.15 13.23 -24.85
C LYS A 56 -22.89 14.72 -24.56
N PRO A 57 -23.71 15.36 -23.71
CA PRO A 57 -23.55 16.76 -23.35
C PRO A 57 -22.13 17.05 -22.85
N LYS A 58 -21.49 18.03 -23.49
CA LYS A 58 -20.08 18.42 -23.26
C LYS A 58 -19.78 18.77 -21.80
N SER A 59 -20.78 19.24 -21.05
CA SER A 59 -20.68 19.51 -19.62
C SER A 59 -20.36 18.24 -18.81
N VAL A 60 -20.99 17.12 -19.14
CA VAL A 60 -20.78 15.84 -18.44
C VAL A 60 -19.38 15.32 -18.73
N ILE A 61 -18.93 15.43 -19.98
CA ILE A 61 -17.57 15.05 -20.39
C ILE A 61 -16.52 15.88 -19.64
N LEU A 62 -16.75 17.19 -19.49
CA LEU A 62 -15.84 18.10 -18.79
C LEU A 62 -15.73 17.75 -17.30
N VAL A 63 -16.88 17.52 -16.62
CA VAL A 63 -16.90 17.13 -15.21
C VAL A 63 -16.25 15.76 -15.01
N LEU A 64 -16.49 14.81 -15.91
CA LEU A 64 -15.90 13.47 -15.85
C LEU A 64 -14.39 13.50 -16.03
N ALA A 65 -13.90 14.29 -16.99
CA ALA A 65 -12.46 14.50 -17.20
C ALA A 65 -11.80 15.17 -15.99
N PHE A 66 -12.46 16.17 -15.38
CA PHE A 66 -11.96 16.84 -14.19
C PHE A 66 -11.91 15.90 -12.97
N ALA A 67 -12.95 15.09 -12.78
CA ALA A 67 -12.99 14.06 -11.74
C ALA A 67 -11.90 12.99 -11.96
N SER A 68 -11.69 12.57 -13.21
CA SER A 68 -10.60 11.66 -13.60
C SER A 68 -9.24 12.23 -13.21
N ALA A 69 -9.00 13.50 -13.50
CA ALA A 69 -7.75 14.19 -13.17
C ALA A 69 -7.54 14.29 -11.66
N MET A 70 -8.57 14.63 -10.89
CA MET A 70 -8.48 14.69 -9.42
C MET A 70 -8.22 13.31 -8.79
N CYS A 71 -8.86 12.26 -9.31
CA CYS A 71 -8.68 10.91 -8.80
C CYS A 71 -7.26 10.38 -9.09
N LEU A 72 -6.75 10.64 -10.29
CA LEU A 72 -5.38 10.28 -10.66
C LEU A 72 -4.35 11.08 -9.86
N ALA A 73 -4.54 12.39 -9.70
CA ALA A 73 -3.66 13.25 -8.90
C ALA A 73 -3.62 12.83 -7.43
N GLY A 74 -4.78 12.48 -6.85
CA GLY A 74 -4.87 11.97 -5.47
C GLY A 74 -4.21 10.60 -5.28
N GLY A 75 -4.28 9.73 -6.29
CA GLY A 75 -3.57 8.46 -6.31
C GLY A 75 -2.06 8.61 -6.42
N ILE A 76 -1.57 9.50 -7.30
CA ILE A 76 -0.14 9.78 -7.50
C ILE A 76 0.48 10.46 -6.27
N LEU A 77 -0.20 11.43 -5.67
CA LEU A 77 0.32 12.13 -4.48
C LEU A 77 0.41 11.22 -3.24
N ARG A 78 -0.35 10.11 -3.24
CA ARG A 78 -0.36 9.10 -2.17
C ARG A 78 0.47 7.85 -2.48
N TYR A 79 1.11 7.79 -3.65
CA TYR A 79 2.11 6.79 -4.02
C TYR A 79 3.48 7.25 -3.52
#